data_AF-A0A3E0MG23-F1
#
_entry.id   AF-A0A3E0MG23-F1
#
_cell.length_a   1.000
_cell.length_b   1.000
_cell.length_c   1.000
_cell.angle_alpha   90.00
_cell.angle_beta   90.00
_cell.angle_gamma   90.00
#
_symmetry.space_group_name_H-M   'P 1'
#
loop_
_entity.id
_entity.type
_entity.pdbx_description
1 polymer ?
#
loop_
_entity_poly.entity_id
_entity_poly.type
_entity_poly.pdbx_seq_one_letter_code
_entity_poly.pdbx_strand_id
1 'polypeptide(L)' 'MVTICHHKPAKTEIIGKLKNAWQNSRSHTYYKRDDKTAQKIEINHDLPSLKALGKDGLCRLLFYETRLLYQLLTANLVK' A
#
# COMPACT_ATOMS: atom_id res chain seq x y z
N MET A 1 9.90 3.49 17.93
CA MET A 1 9.02 2.67 18.80
C MET A 1 8.16 1.84 17.86
N VAL A 2 8.38 0.53 17.78
CA VAL A 2 7.61 -0.34 16.87
C VAL A 2 6.24 -0.53 17.51
N THR A 3 5.22 0.13 16.97
CA THR A 3 3.83 -0.12 17.34
C THR A 3 3.47 -1.51 16.85
N ILE A 4 3.42 -2.47 17.76
CA ILE A 4 2.84 -3.79 17.49
C ILE A 4 1.36 -3.55 17.22
N CYS A 5 0.89 -3.87 16.00
CA CYS A 5 -0.52 -3.79 15.67
C CYS A 5 -1.34 -4.71 16.59
N HIS A 6 -1.97 -4.13 17.62
CA HIS A 6 -2.86 -4.85 18.53
C HIS A 6 -4.10 -5.40 17.84
N HIS A 7 -4.51 -4.80 16.72
CA HIS A 7 -5.63 -5.25 15.91
C HIS A 7 -5.10 -6.08 14.73
N LYS A 8 -4.97 -7.39 14.94
CA LYS A 8 -4.70 -8.32 13.84
C LYS A 8 -6.02 -8.56 13.11
N PRO A 9 -6.18 -8.12 11.86
CA PRO A 9 -7.44 -8.30 11.15
C PRO A 9 -7.74 -9.79 11.00
N ALA A 10 -9.01 -10.15 11.17
CA ALA A 10 -9.45 -11.52 10.98
C ALA A 10 -9.18 -11.97 9.53
N LYS A 11 -8.89 -13.26 9.33
CA LYS A 11 -8.65 -13.82 7.98
C LYS A 11 -9.79 -13.48 7.01
N THR A 12 -11.03 -13.47 7.49
CA THR A 12 -12.23 -13.12 6.72
C THR A 12 -12.23 -11.67 6.24
N GLU A 13 -11.78 -10.74 7.08
CA GLU A 13 -11.65 -9.33 6.74
C GLU A 13 -10.58 -9.11 5.65
N ILE A 14 -9.43 -9.79 5.79
CA ILE A 14 -8.34 -9.73 4.81
C ILE A 14 -8.83 -10.25 3.45
N ILE A 15 -9.51 -11.41 3.44
CA ILE A 15 -10.07 -11.99 2.21
C ILE A 15 -11.13 -11.06 1.61
N GLY A 16 -11.99 -10.46 2.44
CA GLY A 16 -13.01 -9.52 1.99
C GLY A 16 -12.41 -8.30 1.30
N LYS A 17 -11.40 -7.67 1.90
CA LYS A 17 -10.68 -6.53 1.30
C LYS A 17 -9.97 -6.92 0.01
N LEU A 18 -9.33 -8.09 -0.04
CA LEU A 18 -8.67 -8.58 -1.24
C LEU A 18 -9.66 -8.83 -2.37
N LYS A 19 -10.82 -9.45 -2.09
CA LYS A 19 -11.88 -9.68 -3.08
C LYS A 19 -12.43 -8.37 -3.62
N ASN A 20 -12.61 -7.37 -2.76
CA ASN A 20 -13.05 -6.03 -3.17
C ASN A 20 -12.01 -5.37 -4.09
N ALA A 21 -10.74 -5.35 -3.66
CA ALA A 21 -9.61 -4.84 -4.44
C ALA A 21 -9.40 -5.58 -5.78
N TRP A 22 -9.80 -6.85 -5.84
CA TRP A 22 -9.72 -7.66 -7.05
C TRP A 22 -10.66 -7.18 -8.15
N GLN A 23 -11.88 -6.80 -7.77
CA GLN A 23 -12.93 -6.47 -8.73
C GLN A 23 -13.03 -4.96 -8.99
N ASN A 24 -12.84 -4.15 -7.96
CA ASN A 24 -13.12 -2.71 -8.00
C ASN A 24 -11.84 -1.88 -8.15
N SER A 25 -11.97 -0.69 -8.72
CA SER A 25 -10.93 0.34 -8.64
C SER A 25 -10.67 0.69 -7.17
N ARG A 26 -9.47 1.18 -6.91
CA ARG A 26 -9.00 1.44 -5.54
C ARG A 26 -8.53 2.88 -5.47
N SER A 27 -9.08 3.65 -4.56
CA SER A 27 -8.53 4.97 -4.27
C SER A 27 -7.27 4.81 -3.42
N HIS A 28 -6.18 5.42 -3.87
CA HIS A 28 -4.93 5.51 -3.14
C HIS A 28 -4.63 6.96 -2.82
N THR A 29 -4.74 7.29 -1.55
CA THR A 29 -4.39 8.59 -1.00
C THR A 29 -2.98 8.54 -0.44
N TYR A 30 -2.11 9.41 -0.92
CA TYR A 30 -0.79 9.62 -0.31
C TYR A 30 -0.52 11.10 -0.13
N TYR A 31 0.38 11.41 0.80
CA TYR A 31 0.76 12.78 1.08
C TYR A 31 2.12 13.09 0.49
N LYS A 32 2.18 14.14 -0.33
CA LYS A 32 3.44 14.69 -0.81
C LYS A 32 3.68 16.03 -0.12
N ARG A 33 4.95 16.36 0.17
CA ARG A 33 5.28 17.76 0.46
C ARG A 33 5.35 18.53 -0.86
N ASP A 34 4.74 19.68 -0.87
CA ASP A 34 4.91 20.65 -1.95
C ASP A 34 6.36 21.16 -1.95
N ASP A 35 7.02 21.05 -3.10
CA ASP A 35 8.44 21.37 -3.21
C ASP A 35 8.72 22.89 -3.07
N LYS A 36 7.69 23.74 -3.20
CA LYS A 36 7.81 25.21 -3.14
C LYS A 36 7.36 25.79 -1.80
N THR A 37 6.33 25.22 -1.19
CA THR A 37 5.69 25.76 0.01
C THR A 37 5.92 24.91 1.26
N ALA A 38 6.56 23.73 1.10
CA ALA A 38 6.76 22.73 2.14
C ALA A 38 5.47 22.22 2.82
N GLN A 39 4.29 22.60 2.31
CA GLN A 39 3.00 22.16 2.83
C GLN A 39 2.72 20.71 2.44
N LYS A 40 2.02 20.00 3.32
CA LYS A 40 1.61 18.61 3.07
C LYS A 40 0.35 18.62 2.21
N ILE A 41 0.47 18.21 0.95
CA ILE A 41 -0.64 18.09 0.00
C ILE A 41 -1.11 16.65 -0.04
N GLU A 42 -2.42 16.47 0.00
CA GLU A 42 -3.07 15.17 -0.21
C GLU A 42 -3.25 14.90 -1.71
N ILE A 43 -2.73 13.78 -2.18
CA ILE A 43 -2.86 13.32 -3.56
C ILE A 43 -3.75 12.08 -3.56
N ASN A 44 -4.89 12.19 -4.24
CA ASN A 44 -5.82 11.09 -4.46
C ASN A 44 -5.60 10.53 -5.86
N HIS A 45 -5.25 9.25 -5.95
CA HIS A 45 -5.03 8.55 -7.20
C HIS A 45 -5.94 7.33 -7.30
N ASP A 46 -6.71 7.23 -8.37
CA ASP A 46 -7.48 6.02 -8.65
C ASP A 46 -6.59 4.97 -9.29
N LEU A 47 -6.42 3.85 -8.60
CA LEU A 47 -5.71 2.68 -9.08
C LEU A 47 -6.70 1.71 -9.73
N PRO A 48 -6.28 1.02 -10.80
CA PRO A 48 -7.08 -0.04 -11.39
C PRO A 48 -7.29 -1.19 -10.40
N SER A 49 -8.34 -1.96 -10.66
CA SER A 49 -8.58 -3.22 -9.96
C SER A 49 -7.41 -4.18 -10.17
N LEU A 50 -7.18 -5.09 -9.22
CA LEU A 50 -6.08 -6.05 -9.36
C LEU A 50 -6.27 -6.95 -10.59
N LYS A 51 -7.52 -7.26 -10.95
CA LYS A 51 -7.83 -8.01 -12.16
C LYS A 51 -7.39 -7.28 -13.44
N ALA A 52 -7.49 -5.95 -13.47
CA ALA A 52 -7.13 -5.14 -14.64
C ALA A 52 -5.61 -4.95 -14.82
N LEU A 53 -4.80 -5.22 -13.79
CA LEU A 53 -3.34 -5.13 -13.87
C LEU A 53 -2.69 -6.22 -14.74
N GLY A 54 -3.38 -7.34 -14.96
CA GLY A 54 -2.80 -8.50 -15.63
C GLY A 54 -1.66 -9.16 -14.84
N LYS A 55 -1.04 -10.20 -15.40
CA LYS A 55 0.01 -10.98 -14.72
C LYS A 55 1.24 -10.12 -14.40
N ASP A 56 1.73 -9.37 -15.39
CA ASP A 56 2.95 -8.57 -15.22
C ASP A 56 2.76 -7.41 -14.25
N GLY A 57 1.59 -6.76 -14.28
CA GLY A 57 1.25 -5.69 -13.35
C GLY A 57 1.14 -6.21 -11.92
N LEU A 58 0.55 -7.39 -11.71
CA LEU A 58 0.50 -8.04 -10.40
C LEU A 58 1.89 -8.42 -9.88
N CYS A 59 2.75 -8.99 -10.72
CA CYS A 59 4.12 -9.34 -10.34
C CYS A 59 4.91 -8.08 -9.95
N ARG A 60 4.81 -7.00 -10.72
CA ARG A 60 5.45 -5.72 -10.39
C ARG A 60 4.93 -5.16 -9.07
N LEU A 61 3.61 -5.18 -8.86
CA LEU A 61 3.01 -4.71 -7.60
C LEU A 61 3.55 -5.51 -6.41
N LEU A 62 3.55 -6.84 -6.48
CA LEU A 62 4.10 -7.70 -5.43
C LEU A 62 5.58 -7.40 -5.16
N PHE A 63 6.37 -7.18 -6.21
CA PHE A 63 7.78 -6.82 -6.07
C PHE A 63 7.96 -5.47 -5.35
N TYR A 64 7.17 -4.45 -5.71
CA TYR A 64 7.25 -3.15 -5.06
C TYR A 64 6.86 -3.21 -3.58
N GLU A 65 5.76 -3.89 -3.25
CA GLU A 65 5.28 -4.03 -1.88
C GLU A 65 6.27 -4.79 -1.00
N THR A 66 6.83 -5.90 -1.52
CA THR A 66 7.84 -6.69 -0.79
C THR A 66 9.14 -5.91 -0.60
N ARG A 67 9.57 -5.14 -1.60
CA ARG A 67 10.73 -4.26 -1.48
C ARG A 67 10.51 -3.17 -0.44
N LEU A 68 9.34 -2.53 -0.42
CA LEU A 68 8.99 -1.51 0.56
C LEU A 68 8.97 -2.08 1.98
N LEU A 69 8.35 -3.26 2.15
CA LEU A 69 8.33 -3.96 3.44
C LEU A 69 9.76 -4.27 3.92
N TYR A 70 10.63 -4.75 3.03
CA TYR A 70 12.03 -5.01 3.35
C TYR A 70 12.79 -3.75 3.75
N GLN A 71 12.59 -2.63 3.05
CA GLN A 71 13.19 -1.34 3.39
C GLN A 71 12.73 -0.86 4.77
N LEU A 72 11.43 -0.96 5.05
CA LEU A 72 10.88 -0.59 6.36
C LEU A 72 11.42 -1.48 7.48
N LEU A 73 11.49 -2.80 7.26
CA LEU A 73 12.08 -3.73 8.22
C LEU A 73 13.55 -3.37 8.47
N THR A 74 14.32 -3.15 7.41
CA THR A 74 15.75 -2.80 7.52
C THR A 74 15.94 -1.48 8.27
N ALA A 75 15.18 -0.44 7.94
CA ALA A 75 15.25 0.86 8.61
C ALA A 75 14.83 0.82 10.10
N ASN A 76 14.01 -0.15 10.49
CA ASN A 76 13.61 -0.34 11.89
C ASN A 76 14.51 -1.32 12.66
N LEU A 77 15.25 -2.20 11.96
CA LEU A 77 16.17 -3.19 12.55
C LEU A 77 17.61 -2.64 12.67
N VAL A 78 18.04 -1.82 11.71
CA VAL A 78 19.32 -1.09 11.79
C VAL A 78 19.07 0.14 12.68
N LYS A 79 19.23 -0.06 13.98
CA LYS A 79 19.35 1.01 14.98
C LYS A 79 20.79 1.50 15.05
#